data_AF-A0A9P4GVN8-F1
#
_entry.id   AF-A0A9P4GVN8-F1
#
_cell.length_a   1.000
_cell.length_b   1.000
_cell.length_c   1.000
_cell.angle_alpha   90.00
_cell.angle_beta   90.00
_cell.angle_gamma   90.00
#
_symmetry.space_group_name_H-M   'P 1'
#
loop_
_entity.id
_entity.type
_entity.pdbx_description
1 polymer ?
#
loop_
_entity_poly.entity_id
_entity_poly.type
_entity_poly.pdbx_seq_one_letter_code
_entity_poly.pdbx_strand_id
1 'polypeptide(L)'
;MAALLQTKGTDAVYIDLCEVINHRSTVVALDDHFHRDLARVIGTKILALGTEVVPVITGLFSKVPGGLLEQFGRVYTDICAANAVVGLQALELQMWKEVNV
;
A
#
# COMPACT_ATOMS: atom_id res chain seq x y z
N MET A 1 -12.11 4.64 -7.26
CA MET A 1 -12.70 3.78 -6.20
C MET A 1 -13.18 4.59 -5.00
N ALA A 2 -12.32 5.37 -4.30
CA ALA A 2 -12.75 6.16 -3.14
C ALA A 2 -13.99 7.05 -3.41
N ALA A 3 -13.98 7.84 -4.49
CA ALA A 3 -15.13 8.66 -4.88
C ALA A 3 -16.41 7.84 -5.12
N LEU A 4 -16.28 6.62 -5.66
CA LEU A 4 -17.42 5.72 -5.85
C LEU A 4 -18.03 5.28 -4.51
N LEU A 5 -17.18 4.89 -3.54
CA LEU A 5 -17.62 4.53 -2.19
C LEU A 5 -18.33 5.70 -1.51
N GLN A 6 -17.78 6.91 -1.62
CA GLN A 6 -18.38 8.13 -1.09
C GLN A 6 -19.76 8.39 -1.69
N THR A 7 -19.95 8.23 -3.01
CA THR A 7 -21.27 8.38 -3.64
C THR A 7 -22.31 7.34 -3.17
N LYS A 8 -21.86 6.25 -2.55
CA LYS A 8 -22.71 5.23 -1.93
C LYS A 8 -22.87 5.40 -0.42
N GLY A 9 -22.38 6.51 0.15
CA GLY A 9 -22.51 6.84 1.57
C GLY A 9 -21.47 6.20 2.49
N THR A 10 -20.40 5.62 1.94
CA THR A 10 -19.26 5.12 2.73
C THR A 10 -18.18 6.18 2.81
N ASP A 11 -17.75 6.56 4.02
CA ASP A 11 -16.62 7.46 4.18
C ASP A 11 -15.34 6.74 3.74
N ALA A 12 -14.66 7.30 2.73
CA ALA A 12 -13.51 6.68 2.11
C ALA A 12 -12.49 7.74 1.70
N VAL A 13 -11.22 7.45 1.89
CA VAL A 13 -10.12 8.38 1.57
C VAL A 13 -9.17 7.72 0.59
N TYR A 14 -8.80 8.45 -0.47
CA TYR A 14 -7.74 8.03 -1.39
C TYR A 14 -6.37 8.38 -0.81
N ILE A 15 -5.44 7.41 -0.82
CA ILE A 15 -4.05 7.62 -0.43
C ILE A 15 -3.14 7.15 -1.57
N ASP A 16 -2.32 8.06 -2.07
CA ASP A 16 -1.25 7.69 -2.99
C ASP A 16 0.01 7.26 -2.22
N LEU A 17 0.36 5.97 -2.28
CA LEU A 17 1.56 5.46 -1.64
C LEU A 17 2.85 6.07 -2.19
N CYS A 18 2.86 6.61 -3.42
CA CYS A 18 4.02 7.31 -3.95
C CYS A 18 4.33 8.60 -3.16
N GLU A 19 3.31 9.31 -2.67
CA GLU A 19 3.49 10.51 -1.83
C GLU A 19 3.88 10.16 -0.40
N VAL A 20 3.46 8.98 0.05
CA VAL A 20 3.75 8.46 1.40
C VAL A 20 5.24 8.08 1.52
N ILE A 21 5.87 7.64 0.44
CA ILE A 21 7.29 7.25 0.43
C ILE A 21 8.14 8.37 -0.16
N ASN A 22 8.81 9.12 0.70
CA ASN A 22 9.81 10.11 0.28
C ASN A 22 11.10 9.42 -0.20
N HIS A 23 11.18 9.11 -1.49
CA HIS A 23 12.37 8.53 -2.11
C HIS A 23 13.46 9.59 -2.34
N ARG A 24 14.28 9.87 -1.33
CA ARG A 24 15.50 10.71 -1.49
C ARG A 24 16.71 9.94 -2.03
N SER A 25 16.61 8.63 -2.24
CA SER A 25 17.73 7.77 -2.68
C SER A 25 17.48 7.20 -4.07
N THR A 26 18.44 7.39 -4.97
CA THR A 26 18.44 6.99 -6.39
C THR A 26 18.68 5.49 -6.61
N VAL A 27 19.04 4.76 -5.55
CA VAL A 27 19.13 3.30 -5.52
C VAL A 27 18.49 2.84 -4.22
N VAL A 28 17.30 2.26 -4.30
CA VAL A 28 16.65 1.65 -3.13
C VAL A 28 17.05 0.19 -3.09
N ALA A 29 17.88 -0.20 -2.12
CA ALA A 29 17.99 -1.60 -1.77
C ALA A 29 16.64 -2.04 -1.19
N LEU A 30 15.95 -2.96 -1.85
CA LEU A 30 14.69 -3.54 -1.36
C LEU A 30 14.98 -4.62 -0.32
N ASP A 31 15.66 -4.21 0.74
CA ASP A 31 16.04 -5.09 1.85
C ASP A 31 14.94 -5.11 2.93
N ASP A 32 15.16 -5.89 3.98
CA ASP A 32 14.22 -6.00 5.09
C ASP A 32 13.98 -4.65 5.79
N HIS A 33 14.95 -3.73 5.76
CA HIS A 33 14.79 -2.40 6.35
C HIS A 33 13.81 -1.56 5.53
N PHE A 34 13.92 -1.58 4.20
CA PHE A 34 12.97 -0.94 3.32
C PHE A 34 11.54 -1.42 3.57
N HIS A 35 11.34 -2.74 3.64
CA HIS A 35 10.01 -3.32 3.90
C HIS A 35 9.46 -2.95 5.29
N ARG A 36 10.30 -2.98 6.34
CA ARG A 36 9.87 -2.53 7.68
C ARG A 36 9.48 -1.05 7.69
N ASP A 37 10.24 -0.18 7.04
CA ASP A 37 9.90 1.24 6.95
C ASP A 37 8.63 1.46 6.13
N LEU A 38 8.51 0.77 5.01
CA LEU A 38 7.32 0.84 4.16
C LEU A 38 6.07 0.44 4.94
N ALA A 39 6.10 -0.71 5.59
CA ALA A 39 5.03 -1.19 6.46
C ALA A 39 4.69 -0.18 7.55
N ARG A 40 5.70 0.34 8.27
CA ARG A 40 5.50 1.33 9.34
C ARG A 40 4.83 2.60 8.84
N VAL A 41 5.29 3.16 7.73
CA VAL A 41 4.74 4.41 7.18
C VAL A 41 3.32 4.21 6.66
N ILE A 42 3.06 3.12 5.92
CA ILE A 42 1.71 2.77 5.44
C ILE A 42 0.75 2.62 6.63
N GLY A 43 1.12 1.80 7.62
CA GLY A 43 0.33 1.54 8.81
C GLY A 43 0.02 2.84 9.58
N THR A 44 1.04 3.66 9.82
CA THR A 44 0.87 4.95 10.50
C THR A 44 -0.12 5.85 9.76
N LYS A 45 -0.01 5.94 8.44
CA LYS A 45 -0.88 6.81 7.62
C LYS A 45 -2.33 6.33 7.64
N ILE A 46 -2.56 5.02 7.55
CA ILE A 46 -3.90 4.43 7.59
C ILE A 46 -4.52 4.56 8.98
N LEU A 47 -3.80 4.20 10.04
CA LEU A 47 -4.30 4.26 11.42
C LEU A 47 -4.65 5.69 11.84
N ALA A 48 -3.97 6.71 11.30
CA ALA A 48 -4.27 8.10 11.55
C ALA A 48 -5.65 8.56 11.01
N LEU A 49 -6.28 7.79 10.11
CA LEU A 49 -7.63 8.09 9.62
C LEU A 49 -8.72 7.72 10.63
N GLY A 50 -8.42 6.87 11.62
CA GLY A 50 -9.41 6.29 12.51
C GLY A 50 -10.14 5.08 11.91
N THR A 51 -11.07 4.50 12.67
CA THR A 51 -11.73 3.22 12.33
C THR A 51 -12.98 3.36 11.48
N GLU A 52 -13.51 4.56 11.30
CA GLU A 52 -14.76 4.83 10.56
C GLU A 52 -14.52 5.12 9.07
N VAL A 53 -13.27 5.30 8.67
CA VAL A 53 -12.87 5.69 7.31
C VAL A 53 -12.31 4.49 6.57
N VAL A 54 -12.75 4.27 5.32
CA VAL A 54 -12.21 3.23 4.44
C VAL A 54 -11.01 3.78 3.64
N PRO A 55 -9.76 3.34 3.92
CA PRO A 55 -8.60 3.72 3.13
C PRO A 55 -8.61 3.02 1.77
N VAL A 56 -8.51 3.78 0.70
CA VAL A 56 -8.28 3.28 -0.66
C VAL A 56 -6.87 3.67 -1.08
N ILE A 57 -5.94 2.74 -0.98
CA ILE A 57 -4.51 2.97 -1.23
C ILE A 57 -4.12 2.50 -2.63
N THR A 58 -3.18 3.18 -3.27
CA THR A 58 -2.55 2.71 -4.51
C THR A 58 -1.60 1.54 -4.24
N GLY A 59 -1.33 0.70 -5.24
CA GLY A 59 -0.08 -0.06 -5.26
C GLY A 59 1.11 0.91 -5.38
N LEU A 60 2.30 0.55 -4.90
CA LEU A 60 3.46 1.43 -5.04
C LEU A 60 3.94 1.46 -6.50
N PHE A 61 3.39 2.38 -7.28
CA PHE A 61 3.70 2.64 -8.70
C PHE A 61 4.82 3.68 -8.87
N SER A 62 5.84 3.68 -8.00
CA SER A 62 6.88 4.68 -8.12
C SER A 62 7.82 4.33 -9.29
N LYS A 63 8.10 5.31 -10.15
CA LYS A 63 9.18 5.25 -11.17
C LYS A 63 10.55 5.42 -10.51
N VAL A 64 10.76 4.73 -9.39
CA VAL A 64 12.05 4.74 -8.71
C VAL A 64 12.90 3.68 -9.39
N PRO A 65 14.08 4.04 -9.93
CA PRO A 65 15.02 3.05 -10.44
C PRO A 65 15.33 2.01 -9.37
N GLY A 66 15.12 0.74 -9.68
CA GLY A 66 15.22 -0.37 -8.74
C GLY A 66 14.03 -0.52 -7.77
N GLY A 67 12.88 0.11 -8.03
CA GLY A 67 11.68 0.01 -7.21
C GLY A 67 10.90 -1.31 -7.34
N LEU A 68 9.82 -1.47 -6.57
CA LEU A 68 9.04 -2.71 -6.53
C LEU A 68 8.52 -3.15 -7.91
N LEU A 69 8.05 -2.20 -8.73
CA LEU A 69 7.56 -2.51 -10.08
C LEU A 69 8.67 -3.01 -11.01
N GLU A 70 9.88 -2.44 -10.91
CA GLU A 70 11.02 -2.87 -11.74
C GLU A 70 11.57 -4.22 -11.30
N GLN A 71 11.60 -4.51 -10.00
CA GLN A 71 12.17 -5.75 -9.48
C GLN A 71 11.19 -6.93 -9.48
N PHE A 72 9.91 -6.69 -9.15
CA PHE A 72 8.91 -7.76 -8.96
C PHE A 72 7.84 -7.80 -10.06
N GLY A 73 7.94 -6.92 -11.07
CA GLY A 73 7.02 -6.91 -12.20
C GLY A 73 5.58 -6.73 -11.73
N ARG A 74 4.67 -7.62 -12.14
CA ARG A 74 3.22 -7.53 -11.83
C ARG A 74 2.86 -7.82 -10.35
N VAL A 75 3.76 -8.39 -9.56
CA VAL A 75 3.49 -8.84 -8.17
C VAL A 75 3.70 -7.75 -7.14
N TYR A 76 4.23 -6.58 -7.53
CA TYR A 76 4.43 -5.42 -6.66
C TYR A 76 3.18 -5.03 -5.85
N THR A 77 1.98 -5.14 -6.41
CA THR A 77 0.73 -4.82 -5.69
C THR A 77 0.50 -5.77 -4.51
N ASP A 78 0.76 -7.06 -4.69
CA ASP A 78 0.62 -8.08 -3.64
C ASP A 78 1.65 -7.81 -2.52
N ILE A 79 2.87 -7.42 -2.89
CA ILE A 79 3.91 -7.02 -1.92
C ILE A 79 3.49 -5.77 -1.15
N CYS A 80 2.89 -4.78 -1.80
CA CYS A 80 2.36 -3.59 -1.13
C CYS A 80 1.26 -3.95 -0.13
N ALA A 81 0.34 -4.84 -0.53
CA ALA A 81 -0.73 -5.34 0.34
C ALA A 81 -0.15 -6.07 1.56
N ALA A 82 0.87 -6.90 1.38
CA ALA A 82 1.56 -7.58 2.47
C ALA A 82 2.23 -6.59 3.44
N ASN A 83 2.89 -5.53 2.94
CA ASN A 83 3.48 -4.50 3.78
C ASN A 83 2.41 -3.72 4.56
N ALA A 84 1.25 -3.45 3.94
CA ALA A 84 0.12 -2.83 4.64
C ALA A 84 -0.40 -3.70 5.79
N VAL A 85 -0.54 -5.01 5.58
CA VAL A 85 -0.96 -5.97 6.62
C VAL A 85 0.01 -5.97 7.79
N VAL A 86 1.33 -6.03 7.51
CA VAL A 86 2.36 -5.95 8.55
C VAL A 86 2.28 -4.62 9.30
N GLY A 87 2.13 -3.50 8.57
CA GLY A 87 2.03 -2.16 9.15
C GLY A 87 0.80 -1.94 10.02
N LEU A 88 -0.31 -2.58 9.67
CA LEU A 88 -1.57 -2.54 10.41
C LEU A 88 -1.65 -3.58 11.51
N GLN A 89 -0.69 -4.50 11.58
CA GLN A 89 -0.77 -5.71 12.41
C GLN A 89 -2.09 -6.47 12.17
N ALA A 90 -2.52 -6.53 10.91
CA ALA A 90 -3.78 -7.15 10.55
C ALA A 90 -3.72 -8.67 10.73
N LEU A 91 -4.85 -9.26 11.10
CA LEU A 91 -4.96 -10.70 11.32
C LEU A 91 -4.81 -11.51 10.03
N GLU A 92 -5.28 -10.96 8.91
CA GLU A 92 -5.31 -11.64 7.63
C GLU A 92 -5.14 -10.66 6.45
N LEU A 93 -4.69 -11.20 5.32
CA LEU A 93 -4.67 -10.54 4.02
C LEU A 93 -5.62 -11.27 3.07
N GLN A 94 -6.59 -10.54 2.53
CA GLN A 94 -7.51 -11.08 1.53
C GLN A 94 -7.09 -10.65 0.11
N MET A 95 -6.86 -11.62 -0.76
CA MET A 95 -6.50 -11.42 -2.17
C MET A 95 -7.65 -11.83 -3.07
N TRP A 96 -8.26 -10.88 -3.77
CA TRP A 96 -9.41 -11.12 -4.64
C TRP A 96 -8.96 -11.37 -6.07
N LYS A 97 -9.29 -12.54 -6.62
CA LYS A 97 -8.98 -12.96 -7.98
C LYS A 97 -10.25 -13.43 -8.68
N GLU A 98 -10.23 -13.46 -10.01
CA GLU A 98 -11.37 -13.93 -10.82
C GLU A 98 -11.57 -15.45 -10.76
N VAL A 99 -10.62 -16.17 -10.14
CA VAL A 99 -10.62 -17.62 -10.05
C VAL A 99 -10.75 -18.05 -8.58
N ASN A 100 -11.69 -18.96 -8.31
CA ASN A 100 -11.93 -19.55 -6.99
C ASN A 100 -11.09 -20.82 -6.82
N VAL A 101 -9.76 -20.70 -6.88
CA VAL A 101 -8.84 -21.84 -6.72
C VAL A 101 -7.89 -21.59 -5.56
#